data_AF-F9G9F1-F1
#
_entry.id   AF-F9G9F1-F1
#
_cell.length_a   1.000
_cell.length_b   1.000
_cell.length_c   1.000
_cell.angle_alpha   90.00
_cell.angle_beta   90.00
_cell.angle_gamma   90.00
#
_symmetry.space_group_name_H-M   'P 1'
#
loop_
_entity.id
_entity.type
_entity.pdbx_description
1 polymer ?
#
loop_
_entity_poly.entity_id
_entity_poly.type
_entity_poly.pdbx_seq_one_letter_code
_entity_poly.pdbx_strand_id
1 'polypeptide(L)'
;MLFSIIYAGLLLPIVAAKVSYDGWKAFSITARPSDKDILSLLKSIDHVSLSCGQNHDVFEVAIPPGKLDAFKRLGLKTAVVSDNMGAEIAQEGSFGLYQATAKRPGANAKLPDKSYFKSYHSFEQHLQFLSDLQASFPKNSEVFTAGMTVQNREIQGIHLWGKGDKGRNPAIVWHANSHAREWISGMTVEYMAWKLVQGYQNKDRLVRDTLNNYDFYIIPIANPDGFVYTITDDRLWRKNRQKRAGQKCIGTDLNRNWPHEWDIPGGSSTDTCNETYRGMKAGDTPENKALVKHTKSVAQKNGIKSYIDFHSFSQLILLPYGYTCDTNITDIKEQMELAGGVADAIKQVNNLNFYYGPTCQTIYQTSGGSSDWVYDVAGAELAWGMELRPQRLRGNGFVLPPKQIVESGEEIWAGMRYLFENF
;
A
#
# COMPACT_ATOMS: atom_id res chain seq x y z
N MET A 1 -14.48 59.06 -31.82
CA MET A 1 -13.39 58.37 -31.11
C MET A 1 -13.70 58.38 -29.62
N LEU A 2 -14.07 57.23 -29.05
CA LEU A 2 -14.00 56.96 -27.61
C LEU A 2 -13.79 55.45 -27.47
N PHE A 3 -12.58 55.07 -27.05
CA PHE A 3 -12.22 53.69 -26.75
C PHE A 3 -12.51 53.43 -25.27
N SER A 4 -13.43 52.52 -24.98
CA SER A 4 -13.59 51.95 -23.63
C SER A 4 -12.63 50.77 -23.49
N ILE A 5 -11.69 50.87 -22.56
CA ILE A 5 -10.78 49.79 -22.19
C ILE A 5 -11.44 48.96 -21.08
N ILE A 6 -11.64 47.68 -21.39
CA ILE A 6 -12.11 46.63 -20.47
C ILE A 6 -10.91 46.20 -19.61
N TYR A 7 -11.02 46.32 -18.29
CA TYR A 7 -10.12 45.64 -17.37
C TYR A 7 -10.72 44.28 -16.98
N ALA A 8 -10.23 43.22 -17.64
CA ALA A 8 -10.43 41.85 -17.19
C ALA A 8 -9.43 41.56 -16.06
N GLY A 9 -9.92 41.47 -14.82
CA GLY A 9 -9.10 41.06 -13.69
C GLY A 9 -8.73 39.59 -13.81
N LEU A 10 -7.43 39.29 -13.99
CA LEU A 10 -6.89 37.94 -13.86
C LEU A 10 -6.98 37.52 -12.38
N LEU A 11 -7.91 36.62 -12.08
CA LEU A 11 -7.85 35.81 -10.86
C LEU A 11 -6.78 34.74 -11.05
N LEU A 12 -5.60 34.95 -10.47
CA LEU A 12 -4.60 33.90 -10.32
C LEU A 12 -5.13 32.85 -9.34
N PRO A 13 -5.11 31.55 -9.68
CA PRO A 13 -5.52 30.51 -8.74
C PRO A 13 -4.54 30.48 -7.56
N ILE A 14 -5.07 30.60 -6.35
CA ILE A 14 -4.31 30.37 -5.12
C ILE A 14 -3.99 28.87 -5.09
N VAL A 15 -2.78 28.50 -5.48
CA VAL A 15 -2.26 27.15 -5.27
C VAL A 15 -2.02 27.02 -3.77
N ALA A 16 -2.73 26.12 -3.10
CA ALA A 16 -2.48 25.80 -1.71
C ALA A 16 -1.02 25.34 -1.57
N ALA A 17 -0.30 25.85 -0.57
CA ALA A 17 1.07 25.43 -0.34
C ALA A 17 1.12 23.95 0.07
N LYS A 18 2.12 23.22 -0.44
CA LYS A 18 2.44 21.85 -0.03
C LYS A 18 2.52 21.78 1.50
N VAL A 19 1.94 20.75 2.10
CA VAL A 19 2.00 20.52 3.55
C VAL A 19 3.47 20.34 3.94
N SER A 20 3.95 21.23 4.81
CA SER A 20 5.26 21.09 5.44
C SER A 20 5.12 20.42 6.80
N TYR A 21 5.97 19.42 7.02
CA TYR A 21 6.14 18.72 8.27
C TYR A 21 7.32 19.25 9.10
N ASP A 22 7.87 20.41 8.72
CA ASP A 22 9.01 21.00 9.43
C ASP A 22 8.65 21.32 10.89
N GLY A 23 9.42 20.73 11.80
CA GLY A 23 9.23 20.87 13.24
C GLY A 23 8.03 20.09 13.81
N TRP A 24 7.27 19.35 12.98
CA TRP A 24 6.26 18.44 13.50
C TRP A 24 6.93 17.34 14.33
N LYS A 25 6.33 17.04 15.49
CA LYS A 25 6.78 15.95 16.35
C LYS A 25 5.80 14.81 16.29
N ALA A 26 6.31 13.59 16.22
CA ALA A 26 5.48 12.41 16.36
C ALA A 26 5.56 11.86 17.79
N PHE A 27 4.41 11.43 18.30
CA PHE A 27 4.27 10.84 19.63
C PHE A 27 3.61 9.49 19.53
N SER A 28 4.12 8.56 20.33
CA SER A 28 3.48 7.32 20.72
C SER A 28 2.72 7.56 22.02
N ILE A 29 1.43 7.24 22.03
CA ILE A 29 0.50 7.42 23.16
C ILE A 29 0.17 6.03 23.71
N THR A 30 0.55 5.76 24.95
CA THR A 30 0.16 4.52 25.62
C THR A 30 -1.20 4.71 26.29
N ALA A 31 -2.20 3.95 25.87
CA ALA A 31 -3.54 4.02 26.46
C ALA A 31 -3.51 3.56 27.93
N ARG A 32 -4.04 4.37 28.84
CA ARG A 32 -4.32 3.94 30.23
C ARG A 32 -5.77 3.50 30.37
N PRO A 33 -6.11 2.64 31.34
CA PRO A 33 -7.51 2.29 31.64
C PRO A 33 -8.43 3.49 31.90
N SER A 34 -7.87 4.64 32.31
CA SER A 34 -8.59 5.91 32.52
C SER A 34 -8.80 6.72 31.24
N ASP A 35 -8.04 6.47 30.17
CA ASP A 35 -8.09 7.23 28.93
C ASP A 35 -9.27 6.73 28.07
N LYS A 36 -10.49 7.10 28.46
CA LYS A 36 -11.69 6.80 27.66
C LYS A 36 -11.65 7.64 26.39
N ASP A 37 -11.53 6.97 25.25
CA ASP A 37 -11.60 7.54 23.89
C ASP A 37 -10.52 8.61 23.62
N ILE A 38 -9.26 8.16 23.48
CA ILE A 38 -8.11 8.99 23.07
C ILE A 38 -8.43 9.83 21.82
N LEU A 39 -9.19 9.29 20.87
CA LEU A 39 -9.55 10.03 19.67
C LEU A 39 -10.47 11.21 19.98
N SER A 40 -11.43 11.06 20.89
CA SER A 40 -12.25 12.18 21.34
C SER A 40 -11.41 13.33 21.92
N LEU A 41 -10.37 13.01 22.68
CA LEU A 41 -9.43 14.01 23.20
C LEU A 41 -8.66 14.71 22.07
N LEU A 42 -8.27 13.94 21.04
CA LEU A 42 -7.52 14.44 19.89
C LEU A 42 -8.38 15.17 18.85
N LYS A 43 -9.72 15.03 18.86
CA LYS A 43 -10.62 15.72 17.90
C LYS A 43 -10.44 17.24 17.90
N SER A 44 -10.02 17.82 19.02
CA SER A 44 -9.79 19.26 19.17
C SER A 44 -8.40 19.72 18.75
N ILE A 45 -7.51 18.78 18.39
CA ILE A 45 -6.11 19.02 18.07
C ILE A 45 -5.87 18.64 16.61
N ASP A 46 -5.40 19.59 15.81
CA ASP A 46 -4.95 19.27 14.46
C ASP A 46 -3.78 18.28 14.56
N HIS A 47 -3.93 17.10 13.98
CA HIS A 47 -2.93 16.03 14.02
C HIS A 47 -3.04 15.16 12.76
N VAL A 48 -2.00 14.37 12.49
CA VAL A 48 -2.04 13.28 11.51
C VAL A 48 -1.97 11.96 12.27
N SER A 49 -2.94 11.07 12.03
CA SER A 49 -2.89 9.71 12.58
C SER A 49 -1.83 8.90 11.84
N LEU A 50 -0.86 8.37 12.59
CA LEU A 50 0.19 7.50 12.09
C LEU A 50 -0.08 6.02 12.42
N SER A 51 -0.97 5.76 13.39
CA SER A 51 -1.44 4.41 13.68
C SER A 51 -2.45 3.88 12.67
N CYS A 52 -2.47 2.56 12.54
CA CYS A 52 -3.40 1.80 11.70
C CYS A 52 -4.79 1.68 12.35
N GLY A 53 -4.92 1.70 13.68
CA GLY A 53 -6.22 1.53 14.38
C GLY A 53 -6.25 2.02 15.83
N GLN A 54 -7.45 1.94 16.44
CA GLN A 54 -7.76 2.48 17.79
C GLN A 54 -7.38 1.55 18.95
N ASN A 55 -7.24 0.25 18.69
CA ASN A 55 -7.12 -0.81 19.71
C ASN A 55 -5.67 -1.31 19.91
N HIS A 56 -4.68 -0.52 19.54
CA HIS A 56 -3.30 -0.83 19.92
C HIS A 56 -3.06 -0.36 21.37
N ASP A 57 -2.19 -1.07 22.10
CA ASP A 57 -1.59 -0.57 23.36
C ASP A 57 -0.93 0.80 23.18
N VAL A 58 -0.66 1.18 21.94
CA VAL A 58 0.03 2.39 21.52
C VAL A 58 -0.66 3.03 20.30
N PHE A 59 -1.09 4.29 20.44
CA PHE A 59 -1.60 5.11 19.34
C PHE A 59 -0.59 6.19 18.95
N GLU A 60 -0.30 6.36 17.67
CA GLU A 60 0.77 7.22 17.17
C GLU A 60 0.22 8.36 16.33
N VAL A 61 0.69 9.58 16.64
CA VAL A 61 0.22 10.82 16.01
C VAL A 61 1.36 11.78 15.70
N ALA A 62 1.25 12.50 14.59
CA ALA A 62 2.06 13.67 14.31
C ALA A 62 1.33 14.93 14.79
N ILE A 63 2.03 15.78 15.55
CA ILE A 63 1.51 17.03 16.08
C ILE A 63 2.31 18.22 15.52
N PRO A 64 1.66 19.22 14.91
CA PRO A 64 2.34 20.41 14.40
C PRO A 64 2.88 21.28 15.55
N PRO A 65 3.96 22.06 15.32
CA PRO A 65 4.58 22.91 16.34
C PRO A 65 3.59 23.77 17.13
N GLY A 66 2.64 24.40 16.43
CA GLY A 66 1.65 25.30 17.02
C GLY A 66 0.59 24.63 17.90
N LYS A 67 0.56 23.29 17.98
CA LYS A 67 -0.41 22.53 18.79
C LYS A 67 0.24 21.71 19.90
N LEU A 68 1.57 21.70 20.00
CA LEU A 68 2.30 20.88 20.97
C LEU A 68 1.88 21.16 22.42
N ASP A 69 1.69 22.42 22.80
CA ASP A 69 1.30 22.76 24.18
C ASP A 69 -0.13 22.34 24.50
N ALA A 70 -1.04 22.47 23.53
CA ALA A 70 -2.41 21.99 23.68
C ALA A 70 -2.44 20.46 23.82
N PHE A 71 -1.65 19.76 23.01
CA PHE A 71 -1.49 18.31 23.09
C PHE A 71 -0.92 17.84 24.43
N LYS A 72 0.17 18.46 24.90
CA LYS A 72 0.76 18.11 26.20
C LYS A 72 -0.20 18.34 27.38
N ARG A 73 -1.06 19.37 27.30
CA ARG A 73 -2.09 19.65 28.32
C ARG A 73 -3.17 18.57 28.42
N LEU A 74 -3.31 17.68 27.43
CA LEU A 74 -4.21 16.52 27.54
C LEU A 74 -3.75 15.52 28.63
N GLY A 75 -2.50 15.60 29.09
CA GLY A 75 -2.01 14.74 30.18
C GLY A 75 -1.92 13.25 29.81
N LEU A 76 -1.81 12.96 28.52
CA LEU A 76 -1.65 11.60 27.99
C LEU A 76 -0.23 11.07 28.25
N LYS A 77 -0.13 9.77 28.54
CA LYS A 77 1.18 9.11 28.65
C LYS A 77 1.78 8.96 27.25
N THR A 78 2.80 9.76 26.97
CA THR A 78 3.40 9.86 25.63
C THR A 78 4.90 9.58 25.64
N ALA A 79 5.41 9.08 24.52
CA ALA A 79 6.82 9.01 24.19
C ALA A 79 7.04 9.71 22.84
N VAL A 80 8.07 10.55 22.74
CA VAL A 80 8.47 11.13 21.45
C VAL A 80 9.07 10.03 20.58
N VAL A 81 8.57 9.89 19.36
CA VAL A 81 9.07 8.92 18.38
C VAL A 81 9.71 9.58 17.15
N SER A 82 9.39 10.86 16.90
CA SER A 82 10.08 11.72 15.96
C SER A 82 10.14 13.14 16.50
N ASP A 83 11.32 13.75 16.49
CA ASP A 83 11.52 15.14 16.93
C ASP A 83 11.33 16.17 15.81
N ASN A 84 11.44 15.73 14.56
CA ASN A 84 11.22 16.57 13.38
C ASN A 84 10.91 15.69 12.16
N MET A 85 9.63 15.48 11.90
CA MET A 85 9.18 14.68 10.77
C MET A 85 9.59 15.26 9.41
N GLY A 86 9.67 16.60 9.28
CA GLY A 86 10.14 17.24 8.05
C GLY A 86 11.59 16.85 7.72
N ALA A 87 12.45 16.75 8.73
CA ALA A 87 13.82 16.29 8.55
C ALA A 87 13.90 14.79 8.20
N GLU A 88 12.99 13.96 8.71
CA GLU A 88 12.91 12.54 8.35
C GLU A 88 12.39 12.35 6.91
N ILE A 89 11.35 13.07 6.51
CA ILE A 89 10.85 13.10 5.14
C ILE A 89 11.96 13.55 4.17
N ALA A 90 12.78 14.52 4.57
CA ALA A 90 13.92 14.94 3.75
C ALA A 90 14.97 13.82 3.52
N GLN A 91 15.02 12.78 4.38
CA GLN A 91 15.92 11.62 4.19
C GLN A 91 15.46 10.68 3.07
N GLU A 92 14.20 10.78 2.63
CA GLU A 92 13.72 10.10 1.42
C GLU A 92 14.50 10.58 0.19
N GLY A 93 15.10 11.78 0.28
CA GLY A 93 15.92 12.38 -0.74
C GLY A 93 15.10 12.89 -1.93
N SER A 94 15.81 13.31 -2.97
CA SER A 94 15.20 13.57 -4.28
C SER A 94 15.00 12.26 -5.03
N PHE A 95 13.95 12.17 -5.85
CA PHE A 95 13.80 11.06 -6.78
C PHE A 95 15.03 10.93 -7.67
N GLY A 96 15.59 9.72 -7.72
CA GLY A 96 16.68 9.41 -8.63
C GLY A 96 16.22 9.56 -10.08
N LEU A 97 17.14 9.93 -10.96
CA LEU A 97 16.88 9.84 -12.39
C LEU A 97 16.85 8.36 -12.79
N TYR A 98 15.66 7.84 -13.06
CA TYR A 98 15.52 6.55 -13.71
C TYR A 98 15.86 6.67 -15.19
N GLN A 99 16.83 5.89 -15.65
CA GLN A 99 17.17 5.79 -17.08
C GLN A 99 16.39 4.65 -17.70
N ALA A 100 15.46 4.99 -18.59
CA ALA A 100 14.66 4.01 -19.29
C ALA A 100 15.55 3.05 -20.10
N THR A 101 15.29 1.74 -19.99
CA THR A 101 16.01 0.71 -20.76
C THR A 101 15.38 0.48 -22.13
N ALA A 102 14.07 0.69 -22.28
CA ALA A 102 13.42 0.67 -23.58
C ALA A 102 13.59 2.03 -24.30
N LYS A 103 14.08 2.00 -25.54
CA LYS A 103 14.28 3.24 -26.34
C LYS A 103 12.98 3.78 -26.95
N ARG A 104 11.97 2.93 -27.10
CA ARG A 104 10.64 3.24 -27.65
C ARG A 104 9.63 2.17 -27.24
N PRO A 105 8.33 2.47 -27.23
CA PRO A 105 7.29 1.49 -26.95
C PRO A 105 7.41 0.24 -27.83
N GLY A 106 7.31 -0.95 -27.24
CA GLY A 106 7.37 -2.24 -27.93
C GLY A 106 8.77 -2.69 -28.41
N ALA A 107 9.84 -1.97 -28.07
CA ALA A 107 11.20 -2.45 -28.33
C ALA A 107 11.65 -3.45 -27.26
N ASN A 108 12.42 -4.48 -27.66
CA ASN A 108 13.11 -5.33 -26.69
C ASN A 108 14.15 -4.50 -25.93
N ALA A 109 14.18 -4.65 -24.61
CA ALA A 109 15.08 -3.93 -23.72
C ALA A 109 15.91 -4.89 -22.87
N LYS A 110 16.98 -4.36 -22.26
CA LYS A 110 17.60 -5.03 -21.12
C LYS A 110 16.68 -4.91 -19.91
N LEU A 111 16.77 -5.88 -19.00
CA LEU A 111 16.13 -5.78 -17.69
C LEU A 111 16.53 -4.45 -17.02
N PRO A 112 15.59 -3.73 -16.36
CA PRO A 112 15.91 -2.53 -15.59
C PRO A 112 17.11 -2.75 -14.66
N ASP A 113 17.99 -1.76 -14.56
CA ASP A 113 19.17 -1.86 -13.70
C ASP A 113 18.77 -1.87 -12.21
N LYS A 114 19.51 -2.61 -11.36
CA LYS A 114 19.23 -2.68 -9.91
C LYS A 114 19.33 -1.30 -9.24
N SER A 115 19.98 -0.31 -9.86
CA SER A 115 20.03 1.08 -9.38
C SER A 115 18.68 1.78 -9.31
N TYR A 116 17.64 1.31 -10.03
CA TYR A 116 16.26 1.76 -9.84
C TYR A 116 15.86 1.68 -8.36
N PHE A 117 16.21 0.58 -7.68
CA PHE A 117 15.85 0.36 -6.27
C PHE A 117 16.71 1.15 -5.25
N LYS A 118 17.45 2.17 -5.69
CA LYS A 118 18.24 3.06 -4.80
C LYS A 118 17.51 4.36 -4.44
N SER A 119 16.33 4.59 -4.98
CA SER A 119 15.52 5.80 -4.73
C SER A 119 14.03 5.48 -4.79
N TYR A 120 13.21 6.34 -4.19
CA TYR A 120 11.80 6.44 -4.57
C TYR A 120 11.63 7.19 -5.89
N HIS A 121 10.46 7.05 -6.49
CA HIS A 121 10.20 7.48 -7.85
C HIS A 121 8.91 8.26 -8.00
N SER A 122 8.88 9.11 -9.02
CA SER A 122 7.64 9.73 -9.50
C SER A 122 6.69 8.66 -10.06
N PHE A 123 5.39 8.97 -10.11
CA PHE A 123 4.39 8.05 -10.66
C PHE A 123 4.72 7.66 -12.11
N GLU A 124 5.18 8.60 -12.92
CA GLU A 124 5.57 8.38 -14.31
C GLU A 124 6.76 7.41 -14.44
N GLN A 125 7.69 7.44 -13.49
CA GLN A 125 8.82 6.52 -13.44
C GLN A 125 8.40 5.09 -13.05
N HIS A 126 7.39 4.93 -12.18
CA HIS A 126 6.79 3.62 -11.92
C HIS A 126 6.15 3.03 -13.20
N LEU A 127 5.41 3.85 -13.97
CA LEU A 127 4.84 3.39 -15.25
C LEU A 127 5.93 3.03 -16.26
N GLN A 128 7.00 3.85 -16.33
CA GLN A 128 8.15 3.56 -17.19
C GLN A 128 8.85 2.25 -16.78
N PHE A 129 9.00 1.99 -15.48
CA PHE A 129 9.58 0.76 -14.97
C PHE A 129 8.76 -0.47 -15.40
N LEU A 130 7.43 -0.42 -15.29
CA LEU A 130 6.55 -1.51 -15.78
C LEU A 130 6.72 -1.74 -17.29
N SER A 131 6.78 -0.67 -18.09
CA SER A 131 7.02 -0.76 -19.53
C SER A 131 8.39 -1.37 -19.84
N ASP A 132 9.43 -0.98 -19.11
CA ASP A 132 10.80 -1.47 -19.33
C ASP A 132 10.98 -2.92 -18.87
N LEU A 133 10.31 -3.30 -17.78
CA LEU A 133 10.24 -4.68 -17.31
C LEU A 133 9.55 -5.56 -18.37
N GLN A 134 8.42 -5.12 -18.92
CA GLN A 134 7.73 -5.80 -20.01
C GLN A 134 8.61 -5.92 -21.26
N ALA A 135 9.26 -4.82 -21.66
CA ALA A 135 10.18 -4.78 -22.79
C ALA A 135 11.37 -5.73 -22.63
N SER A 136 11.78 -6.03 -21.40
CA SER A 136 12.81 -7.02 -21.10
C SER A 136 12.32 -8.47 -21.11
N PHE A 137 11.01 -8.70 -21.05
CA PHE A 137 10.38 -10.02 -21.03
C PHE A 137 9.19 -10.15 -22.00
N PRO A 138 9.34 -9.74 -23.28
CA PRO A 138 8.21 -9.38 -24.14
C PRO A 138 7.34 -10.56 -24.61
N LYS A 139 7.83 -11.80 -24.49
CA LYS A 139 7.06 -13.01 -24.86
C LYS A 139 6.21 -13.57 -23.73
N ASN A 140 6.47 -13.08 -22.51
CA ASN A 140 6.05 -13.69 -21.26
C ASN A 140 5.55 -12.63 -20.27
N SER A 141 5.26 -11.43 -20.77
CA SER A 141 4.73 -10.34 -19.99
C SER A 141 3.90 -9.38 -20.82
N GLU A 142 2.99 -8.68 -20.17
CA GLU A 142 2.27 -7.54 -20.70
C GLU A 142 1.96 -6.53 -19.59
N VAL A 143 1.93 -5.25 -19.94
CA VAL A 143 1.32 -4.23 -19.08
C VAL A 143 -0.18 -4.25 -19.31
N PHE A 144 -0.96 -4.16 -18.24
CA PHE A 144 -2.41 -4.08 -18.30
C PHE A 144 -2.93 -2.91 -17.46
N THR A 145 -4.16 -2.48 -17.76
CA THR A 145 -4.88 -1.46 -17.00
C THR A 145 -6.09 -2.09 -16.31
N ALA A 146 -6.12 -2.10 -14.99
CA ALA A 146 -7.24 -2.61 -14.19
C ALA A 146 -8.47 -1.69 -14.26
N GLY A 147 -8.24 -0.38 -14.45
CA GLY A 147 -9.27 0.64 -14.62
C GLY A 147 -8.72 2.03 -14.41
N MET A 148 -9.62 2.98 -14.11
CA MET A 148 -9.29 4.40 -13.96
C MET A 148 -9.61 4.90 -12.55
N THR A 149 -8.79 5.82 -12.04
CA THR A 149 -9.02 6.55 -10.80
C THR A 149 -10.04 7.68 -10.96
N VAL A 150 -10.41 8.32 -9.85
CA VAL A 150 -11.31 9.49 -9.87
C VAL A 150 -10.75 10.68 -10.66
N GLN A 151 -9.43 10.85 -10.73
CA GLN A 151 -8.76 11.86 -11.55
C GLN A 151 -8.29 11.32 -12.90
N ASN A 152 -8.87 10.20 -13.36
CA ASN A 152 -8.64 9.61 -14.68
C ASN A 152 -7.17 9.20 -14.94
N ARG A 153 -6.49 8.68 -13.91
CA ARG A 153 -5.21 7.97 -14.07
C ARG A 153 -5.46 6.49 -14.20
N GLU A 154 -4.66 5.83 -15.01
CA GLU A 154 -4.71 4.38 -15.14
C GLU A 154 -4.17 3.70 -13.89
N ILE A 155 -4.89 2.69 -13.40
CA ILE A 155 -4.38 1.73 -12.43
C ILE A 155 -3.68 0.63 -13.23
N GLN A 156 -2.39 0.82 -13.49
CA GLN A 156 -1.58 -0.09 -14.29
C GLN A 156 -0.92 -1.18 -13.45
N GLY A 157 -0.74 -2.34 -14.06
CA GLY A 157 0.03 -3.46 -13.53
C GLY A 157 0.77 -4.22 -14.62
N ILE A 158 1.55 -5.22 -14.21
CA ILE A 158 2.22 -6.15 -15.12
C ILE A 158 1.71 -7.57 -14.88
N HIS A 159 1.38 -8.25 -15.96
CA HIS A 159 1.03 -9.66 -15.96
C HIS A 159 2.23 -10.46 -16.48
N LEU A 160 2.70 -11.44 -15.71
CA LEU A 160 3.84 -12.30 -16.03
C LEU A 160 3.40 -13.77 -16.07
N TRP A 161 3.90 -14.52 -17.05
CA TRP A 161 3.65 -15.96 -17.17
C TRP A 161 4.88 -16.70 -17.70
N GLY A 162 4.98 -17.99 -17.42
CA GLY A 162 6.05 -18.86 -17.90
C GLY A 162 5.71 -19.54 -19.22
N LYS A 163 5.99 -20.84 -19.31
CA LYS A 163 5.69 -21.64 -20.50
C LYS A 163 4.18 -21.73 -20.74
N GLY A 164 3.80 -21.75 -22.02
CA GLY A 164 2.42 -21.90 -22.46
C GLY A 164 1.79 -20.58 -22.86
N ASP A 165 0.46 -20.60 -23.00
CA ASP A 165 -0.31 -19.44 -23.39
C ASP A 165 -0.65 -18.58 -22.17
N LYS A 166 -0.68 -17.27 -22.38
CA LYS A 166 -1.10 -16.26 -21.42
C LYS A 166 -2.43 -16.62 -20.74
N GLY A 167 -2.50 -16.52 -19.41
CA GLY A 167 -3.75 -16.61 -18.68
C GLY A 167 -4.32 -18.03 -18.68
N ARG A 168 -3.46 -19.03 -18.48
CA ARG A 168 -3.85 -20.45 -18.40
C ARG A 168 -3.71 -21.03 -17.01
N ASN A 169 -2.84 -20.46 -16.20
CA ASN A 169 -2.50 -20.99 -14.90
C ASN A 169 -3.23 -20.23 -13.79
N PRO A 170 -3.45 -20.86 -12.62
CA PRO A 170 -3.95 -20.16 -11.45
C PRO A 170 -3.16 -18.90 -11.15
N ALA A 171 -3.86 -17.85 -10.76
CA ALA A 171 -3.26 -16.53 -10.60
C ALA A 171 -2.63 -16.35 -9.22
N ILE A 172 -1.50 -15.64 -9.20
CA ILE A 172 -0.96 -14.98 -8.02
C ILE A 172 -1.16 -13.48 -8.22
N VAL A 173 -1.84 -12.82 -7.29
CA VAL A 173 -2.22 -11.41 -7.41
C VAL A 173 -1.55 -10.60 -6.31
N TRP A 174 -0.80 -9.58 -6.67
CA TRP A 174 -0.14 -8.67 -5.73
C TRP A 174 -0.63 -7.25 -5.93
N HIS A 175 -1.13 -6.64 -4.86
CA HIS A 175 -1.43 -5.22 -4.80
C HIS A 175 -0.45 -4.54 -3.84
N ALA A 176 -0.14 -3.27 -4.10
CA ALA A 176 0.57 -2.41 -3.18
C ALA A 176 0.09 -0.96 -3.31
N ASN A 177 0.48 -0.12 -2.35
CA ASN A 177 0.11 1.30 -2.31
C ASN A 177 -1.40 1.56 -2.48
N SER A 178 -2.25 0.67 -1.95
CA SER A 178 -3.68 0.97 -1.76
C SER A 178 -3.86 2.13 -0.78
N HIS A 179 -2.98 2.24 0.22
CA HIS A 179 -2.71 3.47 0.93
C HIS A 179 -1.53 4.23 0.30
N ALA A 180 -1.74 5.50 0.00
CA ALA A 180 -0.81 6.28 -0.80
C ALA A 180 0.55 6.52 -0.13
N ARG A 181 0.58 6.81 1.17
CA ARG A 181 1.81 7.13 1.93
C ARG A 181 2.79 5.97 2.10
N GLU A 182 2.39 4.74 1.79
CA GLU A 182 3.13 3.50 2.10
C GLU A 182 4.14 3.16 1.00
N TRP A 183 5.01 4.11 0.61
CA TRP A 183 5.87 4.03 -0.58
C TRP A 183 6.77 2.79 -0.66
N ILE A 184 7.17 2.21 0.48
CA ILE A 184 8.00 1.00 0.51
C ILE A 184 7.27 -0.23 -0.06
N SER A 185 5.94 -0.26 0.00
CA SER A 185 5.13 -1.37 -0.51
C SER A 185 5.27 -1.53 -2.02
N GLY A 186 5.05 -0.45 -2.79
CA GLY A 186 5.18 -0.45 -4.24
C GLY A 186 6.59 -0.78 -4.70
N MET A 187 7.61 -0.16 -4.08
CA MET A 187 9.01 -0.46 -4.41
C MET A 187 9.40 -1.92 -4.12
N THR A 188 8.90 -2.50 -3.02
CA THR A 188 9.14 -3.92 -2.68
C THR A 188 8.47 -4.85 -3.69
N VAL A 189 7.24 -4.56 -4.09
CA VAL A 189 6.52 -5.36 -5.10
C VAL A 189 7.18 -5.28 -6.47
N GLU A 190 7.65 -4.09 -6.88
CA GLU A 190 8.43 -3.91 -8.11
C GLU A 190 9.76 -4.67 -8.06
N TYR A 191 10.42 -4.69 -6.90
CA TYR A 191 11.63 -5.49 -6.69
C TYR A 191 11.37 -6.98 -6.90
N MET A 192 10.27 -7.51 -6.33
CA MET A 192 9.90 -8.91 -6.52
C MET A 192 9.52 -9.22 -7.97
N ALA A 193 8.80 -8.32 -8.65
CA ALA A 193 8.52 -8.46 -10.08
C ALA A 193 9.82 -8.52 -10.91
N TRP A 194 10.80 -7.67 -10.58
CA TRP A 194 12.13 -7.71 -11.18
C TRP A 194 12.87 -9.02 -10.88
N LYS A 195 12.78 -9.55 -9.65
CA LYS A 195 13.37 -10.84 -9.26
C LYS A 195 12.75 -12.02 -10.02
N LEU A 196 11.45 -12.01 -10.28
CA LEU A 196 10.76 -13.02 -11.09
C LEU A 196 11.33 -13.03 -12.52
N VAL A 197 11.40 -11.87 -13.18
CA VAL A 197 11.94 -11.78 -14.55
C VAL A 197 13.43 -12.14 -14.58
N GLN A 198 14.22 -11.61 -13.64
CA GLN A 198 15.65 -11.93 -13.50
C GLN A 198 15.88 -13.43 -13.34
N GLY A 199 15.17 -14.07 -12.39
CA GLY A 199 15.30 -15.49 -12.10
C GLY A 199 14.94 -16.35 -13.30
N TYR A 200 13.85 -16.00 -14.01
CA TYR A 200 13.45 -16.72 -15.21
C TYR A 200 14.50 -16.66 -16.32
N GLN A 201 15.05 -15.47 -16.59
CA GLN A 201 16.12 -15.26 -17.58
C GLN A 201 17.40 -16.02 -17.19
N ASN A 202 17.76 -16.00 -15.90
CA ASN A 202 18.95 -16.67 -15.36
C ASN A 202 18.79 -18.18 -15.16
N LYS A 203 17.64 -18.76 -15.50
CA LYS A 203 17.34 -20.18 -15.32
C LYS A 203 17.31 -20.65 -13.85
N ASP A 204 16.94 -19.77 -12.93
CA ASP A 204 16.58 -20.17 -11.56
C ASP A 204 15.43 -21.19 -11.63
N ARG A 205 15.67 -22.39 -11.10
CA ARG A 205 14.72 -23.50 -11.18
C ARG A 205 13.40 -23.17 -10.49
N LEU A 206 13.46 -22.67 -9.25
CA LEU A 206 12.25 -22.34 -8.50
C LEU A 206 11.43 -21.31 -9.26
N VAL A 207 12.04 -20.19 -9.65
CA VAL A 207 11.32 -19.10 -10.34
C VAL A 207 10.70 -19.56 -11.66
N ARG A 208 11.41 -20.41 -12.42
CA ARG A 208 10.87 -20.98 -13.65
C ARG A 208 9.70 -21.93 -13.37
N ASP A 209 9.84 -22.81 -12.40
CA ASP A 209 8.79 -23.74 -12.02
C ASP A 209 7.56 -22.97 -11.53
N THR A 210 7.74 -21.92 -10.73
CA THR A 210 6.64 -21.04 -10.30
C THR A 210 5.96 -20.36 -11.48
N LEU A 211 6.69 -19.65 -12.35
CA LEU A 211 6.07 -18.97 -13.50
C LEU A 211 5.45 -19.93 -14.52
N ASN A 212 5.94 -21.17 -14.62
CA ASN A 212 5.34 -22.17 -15.50
C ASN A 212 4.01 -22.71 -14.96
N ASN A 213 3.77 -22.64 -13.65
CA ASN A 213 2.58 -23.17 -12.98
C ASN A 213 1.61 -22.09 -12.48
N TYR A 214 2.02 -20.82 -12.45
CA TYR A 214 1.21 -19.69 -11.98
C TYR A 214 1.43 -18.45 -12.83
N ASP A 215 0.35 -17.68 -13.02
CA ASP A 215 0.37 -16.39 -13.70
C ASP A 215 0.35 -15.26 -12.66
N PHE A 216 1.29 -14.32 -12.71
CA PHE A 216 1.37 -13.22 -11.75
C PHE A 216 0.69 -11.96 -12.30
N TYR A 217 -0.25 -11.41 -11.55
CA TYR A 217 -0.87 -10.11 -11.81
C TYR A 217 -0.44 -9.13 -10.72
N ILE A 218 0.40 -8.17 -11.09
CA ILE A 218 1.08 -7.31 -10.11
C ILE A 218 0.68 -5.85 -10.35
N ILE A 219 0.05 -5.22 -9.36
CA ILE A 219 -0.35 -3.81 -9.37
C ILE A 219 0.44 -3.09 -8.26
N PRO A 220 1.57 -2.43 -8.58
CA PRO A 220 2.42 -1.81 -7.55
C PRO A 220 1.80 -0.54 -6.95
N ILE A 221 0.94 0.16 -7.70
CA ILE A 221 0.29 1.40 -7.27
C ILE A 221 -1.23 1.28 -7.47
N ALA A 222 -1.93 0.77 -6.47
CA ALA A 222 -3.39 0.60 -6.51
C ALA A 222 -4.17 1.92 -6.29
N ASN A 223 -3.53 2.94 -5.71
CA ASN A 223 -4.08 4.29 -5.51
C ASN A 223 -3.26 5.38 -6.22
N PRO A 224 -3.27 5.45 -7.57
CA PRO A 224 -2.46 6.43 -8.31
C PRO A 224 -2.70 7.89 -7.92
N ASP A 225 -3.96 8.28 -7.67
CA ASP A 225 -4.28 9.67 -7.33
C ASP A 225 -3.77 10.07 -5.96
N GLY A 226 -3.96 9.20 -4.96
CA GLY A 226 -3.39 9.41 -3.64
C GLY A 226 -1.87 9.41 -3.70
N PHE A 227 -1.25 8.47 -4.44
CA PHE A 227 0.20 8.40 -4.57
C PHE A 227 0.79 9.69 -5.15
N VAL A 228 0.25 10.20 -6.26
CA VAL A 228 0.69 11.49 -6.83
C VAL A 228 0.53 12.62 -5.81
N TYR A 229 -0.60 12.65 -5.08
CA TYR A 229 -0.83 13.66 -4.05
C TYR A 229 0.20 13.61 -2.92
N THR A 230 0.75 12.44 -2.58
CA THR A 230 1.86 12.33 -1.60
C THR A 230 3.16 12.96 -2.07
N ILE A 231 3.36 13.08 -3.37
CA ILE A 231 4.53 13.70 -3.97
C ILE A 231 4.34 15.22 -4.02
N THR A 232 3.17 15.66 -4.47
CA THR A 232 2.90 17.06 -4.82
C THR A 232 2.43 17.90 -3.65
N ASP A 233 1.62 17.34 -2.74
CA ASP A 233 0.85 18.13 -1.76
C ASP A 233 1.03 17.68 -0.32
N ASP A 234 0.85 16.38 -0.01
CA ASP A 234 0.85 15.87 1.37
C ASP A 234 1.43 14.46 1.46
N ARG A 235 2.70 14.36 1.87
CA ARG A 235 3.45 13.11 1.97
C ARG A 235 2.77 12.03 2.80
N LEU A 236 2.00 12.39 3.82
CA LEU A 236 1.37 11.43 4.73
C LEU A 236 -0.09 11.13 4.37
N TRP A 237 -0.54 11.55 3.18
CA TRP A 237 -1.87 11.23 2.67
C TRP A 237 -2.07 9.72 2.47
N ARG A 238 -3.16 9.18 3.00
CA ARG A 238 -3.49 7.74 2.94
C ARG A 238 -4.51 7.40 1.86
N LYS A 239 -5.63 8.13 1.83
CA LYS A 239 -6.87 7.79 1.12
C LYS A 239 -6.78 7.99 -0.40
N ASN A 240 -7.85 7.67 -1.14
CA ASN A 240 -7.98 8.16 -2.52
C ASN A 240 -8.25 9.70 -2.55
N ARG A 241 -8.48 10.27 -3.73
CA ARG A 241 -8.71 11.71 -3.92
C ARG A 241 -10.14 12.08 -4.30
N GLN A 242 -11.10 11.21 -4.00
CA GLN A 242 -12.47 11.44 -4.42
C GLN A 242 -13.15 12.52 -3.58
N LYS A 243 -13.60 13.58 -4.25
CA LYS A 243 -14.47 14.61 -3.67
C LYS A 243 -15.93 14.23 -3.89
N ARG A 244 -16.77 14.34 -2.85
CA ARG A 244 -18.20 14.07 -2.93
C ARG A 244 -19.00 15.27 -2.43
N ALA A 245 -20.14 15.52 -3.06
CA ALA A 245 -21.03 16.62 -2.67
C ALA A 245 -21.51 16.42 -1.22
N GLY A 246 -21.50 17.50 -0.44
CA GLY A 246 -21.91 17.48 0.97
C GLY A 246 -20.88 16.88 1.94
N GLN A 247 -19.73 16.37 1.47
CA GLN A 247 -18.66 15.90 2.35
C GLN A 247 -17.68 17.03 2.67
N LYS A 248 -17.24 17.09 3.94
CA LYS A 248 -16.28 18.08 4.42
C LYS A 248 -14.86 17.76 3.96
N CYS A 249 -14.48 16.49 4.02
CA CYS A 249 -13.14 16.02 3.73
C CYS A 249 -13.10 15.17 2.45
N ILE A 250 -11.91 15.11 1.85
CA ILE A 250 -11.68 14.40 0.59
C ILE A 250 -11.24 12.97 0.90
N GLY A 251 -11.70 12.04 0.06
CA GLY A 251 -11.14 10.70 -0.03
C GLY A 251 -11.79 9.66 0.87
N THR A 252 -11.74 8.44 0.38
CA THR A 252 -12.17 7.18 1.02
C THR A 252 -10.95 6.29 1.21
N ASP A 253 -10.89 5.54 2.31
CA ASP A 253 -9.90 4.50 2.51
C ASP A 253 -10.22 3.30 1.59
N LEU A 254 -9.35 3.03 0.61
CA LEU A 254 -9.55 1.96 -0.35
C LEU A 254 -9.57 0.57 0.30
N ASN A 255 -8.87 0.39 1.43
CA ASN A 255 -8.87 -0.87 2.19
C ASN A 255 -9.93 -0.89 3.32
N ARG A 256 -10.94 -0.02 3.22
CA ARG A 256 -12.22 -0.10 3.97
C ARG A 256 -13.44 -0.04 3.06
N ASN A 257 -13.25 -0.07 1.75
CA ASN A 257 -14.31 0.11 0.75
C ASN A 257 -14.54 -1.13 -0.11
N TRP A 258 -13.90 -2.26 0.16
CA TRP A 258 -14.21 -3.51 -0.55
C TRP A 258 -15.62 -4.01 -0.20
N PRO A 259 -16.38 -4.55 -1.17
CA PRO A 259 -17.80 -4.84 -0.98
C PRO A 259 -18.04 -6.21 -0.34
N HIS A 260 -17.46 -6.43 0.83
CA HIS A 260 -17.66 -7.59 1.70
C HIS A 260 -17.51 -7.17 3.14
N GLU A 261 -18.47 -7.57 3.99
CA GLU A 261 -18.50 -7.22 5.42
C GLU A 261 -18.14 -5.74 5.67
N TRP A 262 -18.71 -4.86 4.85
CA TRP A 262 -18.24 -3.48 4.69
C TRP A 262 -18.62 -2.57 5.85
N ASP A 263 -19.81 -2.76 6.43
CA ASP A 263 -20.37 -1.85 7.43
C ASP A 263 -20.29 -2.33 8.88
N ILE A 264 -19.51 -3.38 9.15
CA ILE A 264 -19.33 -3.97 10.48
C ILE A 264 -18.93 -2.89 11.51
N PRO A 265 -19.70 -2.72 12.60
CA PRO A 265 -19.38 -1.75 13.65
C PRO A 265 -17.98 -1.97 14.22
N GLY A 266 -17.23 -0.87 14.39
CA GLY A 266 -15.86 -0.91 14.93
C GLY A 266 -14.76 -1.17 13.91
N GLY A 267 -15.07 -1.73 12.74
CA GLY A 267 -14.06 -2.05 11.71
C GLY A 267 -13.65 -0.89 10.79
N SER A 268 -14.43 0.18 10.74
CA SER A 268 -14.17 1.36 9.91
C SER A 268 -15.00 2.58 10.34
N SER A 269 -14.62 3.77 9.87
CA SER A 269 -15.26 5.03 10.25
C SER A 269 -16.33 5.49 9.25
N THR A 270 -17.39 6.10 9.76
CA THR A 270 -18.40 6.84 8.97
C THR A 270 -18.09 8.34 8.87
N ASP A 271 -17.13 8.84 9.64
CA ASP A 271 -16.67 10.24 9.56
C ASP A 271 -15.80 10.43 8.32
N THR A 272 -16.26 11.30 7.41
CA THR A 272 -15.58 11.62 6.14
C THR A 272 -14.15 12.15 6.31
N CYS A 273 -13.84 12.72 7.48
CA CYS A 273 -12.51 13.26 7.80
C CYS A 273 -11.58 12.23 8.45
N ASN A 274 -12.09 11.06 8.81
CA ASN A 274 -11.26 10.00 9.37
C ASN A 274 -10.42 9.31 8.29
N GLU A 275 -9.22 8.87 8.68
CA GLU A 275 -8.30 8.12 7.83
C GLU A 275 -8.85 6.76 7.40
N THR A 276 -9.74 6.15 8.19
CA THR A 276 -10.41 4.88 7.89
C THR A 276 -11.85 5.07 7.39
N TYR A 277 -12.16 6.23 6.81
CA TYR A 277 -13.48 6.50 6.24
C TYR A 277 -13.83 5.46 5.16
N ARG A 278 -14.88 4.68 5.39
CA ARG A 278 -15.27 3.51 4.56
C ARG A 278 -15.94 3.83 3.24
N GLY A 279 -16.28 5.10 2.98
CA GLY A 279 -17.08 5.50 1.82
C GLY A 279 -18.57 5.61 2.13
N MET A 280 -19.39 5.92 1.12
CA MET A 280 -20.85 6.04 1.32
C MET A 280 -21.57 4.71 1.17
N LYS A 281 -21.01 3.81 0.36
CA LYS A 281 -21.49 2.45 0.12
C LYS A 281 -20.30 1.53 -0.14
N ALA A 282 -20.51 0.23 0.07
CA ALA A 282 -19.59 -0.82 -0.34
C ALA A 282 -19.16 -0.67 -1.82
N GLY A 283 -17.85 -0.66 -2.09
CA GLY A 283 -17.27 -0.65 -3.44
C GLY A 283 -17.62 0.58 -4.28
N ASP A 284 -17.78 1.74 -3.65
CA ASP A 284 -18.33 2.92 -4.31
C ASP A 284 -17.29 3.90 -4.88
N THR A 285 -16.00 3.71 -4.59
CA THR A 285 -14.91 4.47 -5.21
C THR A 285 -14.63 3.96 -6.63
N PRO A 286 -14.19 4.81 -7.58
CA PRO A 286 -13.75 4.36 -8.90
C PRO A 286 -12.63 3.32 -8.83
N GLU A 287 -11.68 3.51 -7.91
CA GLU A 287 -10.54 2.62 -7.71
C GLU A 287 -10.98 1.23 -7.22
N ASN A 288 -11.82 1.13 -6.17
CA ASN A 288 -12.32 -0.16 -5.71
C ASN A 288 -13.18 -0.85 -6.79
N LYS A 289 -13.98 -0.10 -7.56
CA LYS A 289 -14.74 -0.70 -8.68
C LYS A 289 -13.82 -1.32 -9.72
N ALA A 290 -12.73 -0.64 -10.06
CA ALA A 290 -11.72 -1.14 -10.99
C ALA A 290 -11.03 -2.39 -10.44
N LEU A 291 -10.52 -2.33 -9.21
CA LEU A 291 -9.82 -3.44 -8.57
C LEU A 291 -10.72 -4.66 -8.38
N VAL A 292 -11.95 -4.48 -7.85
CA VAL A 292 -12.93 -5.57 -7.71
C VAL A 292 -13.25 -6.21 -9.07
N LYS A 293 -13.49 -5.40 -10.10
CA LYS A 293 -13.78 -5.92 -11.45
C LYS A 293 -12.60 -6.71 -12.00
N HIS A 294 -11.38 -6.19 -11.86
CA HIS A 294 -10.17 -6.85 -12.32
C HIS A 294 -9.94 -8.18 -11.57
N THR A 295 -9.95 -8.16 -10.24
CA THR A 295 -9.72 -9.37 -9.43
C THR A 295 -10.80 -10.43 -9.66
N LYS A 296 -12.08 -10.05 -9.80
CA LYS A 296 -13.13 -10.99 -10.22
C LYS A 296 -12.84 -11.60 -11.59
N SER A 297 -12.41 -10.79 -12.56
CA SER A 297 -12.09 -11.29 -13.90
C SER A 297 -10.92 -12.27 -13.88
N VAL A 298 -9.90 -12.03 -13.05
CA VAL A 298 -8.77 -12.96 -12.88
C VAL A 298 -9.24 -14.26 -12.23
N ALA A 299 -9.99 -14.16 -11.13
CA ALA A 299 -10.53 -15.32 -10.41
C ALA A 299 -11.42 -16.20 -11.30
N GLN A 300 -12.33 -15.60 -12.06
CA GLN A 300 -13.25 -16.34 -12.95
C GLN A 300 -12.52 -17.02 -14.11
N LYS A 301 -11.40 -16.46 -14.56
CA LYS A 301 -10.67 -17.01 -15.70
C LYS A 301 -9.77 -18.17 -15.29
N ASN A 302 -9.05 -18.03 -14.17
CA ASN A 302 -7.93 -18.90 -13.83
C ASN A 302 -8.00 -19.50 -12.41
N GLY A 303 -8.87 -18.98 -11.53
CA GLY A 303 -8.73 -19.13 -10.08
C GLY A 303 -7.58 -18.28 -9.52
N ILE A 304 -7.58 -18.06 -8.21
CA ILE A 304 -6.49 -17.34 -7.51
C ILE A 304 -5.87 -18.31 -6.49
N LYS A 305 -4.59 -18.67 -6.70
CA LYS A 305 -3.82 -19.43 -5.72
C LYS A 305 -3.44 -18.57 -4.52
N SER A 306 -2.97 -17.35 -4.79
CA SER A 306 -2.57 -16.42 -3.74
C SER A 306 -2.89 -14.98 -4.11
N TYR A 307 -3.40 -14.24 -3.14
CA TYR A 307 -3.56 -12.80 -3.15
C TYR A 307 -2.80 -12.21 -1.97
N ILE A 308 -2.01 -11.17 -2.21
CA ILE A 308 -1.34 -10.42 -1.14
C ILE A 308 -1.50 -8.91 -1.39
N ASP A 309 -2.07 -8.20 -0.42
CA ASP A 309 -2.07 -6.74 -0.37
C ASP A 309 -0.91 -6.26 0.51
N PHE A 310 0.11 -5.67 -0.13
CA PHE A 310 1.31 -5.19 0.54
C PHE A 310 1.10 -3.77 1.05
N HIS A 311 1.32 -3.61 2.34
CA HIS A 311 1.18 -2.40 3.12
C HIS A 311 2.47 -2.05 3.84
N SER A 312 2.51 -0.90 4.48
CA SER A 312 3.49 -0.64 5.53
C SER A 312 2.84 0.22 6.59
N PHE A 313 3.20 0.14 7.85
CA PHE A 313 4.31 -0.62 8.42
C PHE A 313 3.77 -1.45 9.59
N SER A 314 4.53 -2.46 10.03
CA SER A 314 4.41 -3.12 11.35
C SER A 314 5.14 -4.47 11.40
N GLN A 315 5.64 -4.97 10.27
CA GLN A 315 6.18 -6.34 10.14
C GLN A 315 5.14 -7.40 10.51
N LEU A 316 4.03 -7.45 9.76
CA LEU A 316 2.92 -8.38 9.98
C LEU A 316 2.60 -9.19 8.72
N ILE A 317 2.16 -10.43 8.91
CA ILE A 317 1.50 -11.27 7.89
C ILE A 317 0.08 -11.53 8.38
N LEU A 318 -0.88 -10.91 7.72
CA LEU A 318 -2.27 -10.81 8.17
C LEU A 318 -3.14 -11.74 7.32
N LEU A 319 -3.76 -12.73 7.98
CA LEU A 319 -4.67 -13.68 7.36
C LEU A 319 -6.12 -13.16 7.53
N PRO A 320 -7.09 -13.65 6.75
CA PRO A 320 -8.49 -13.41 7.06
C PRO A 320 -8.87 -14.08 8.39
N TYR A 321 -9.79 -13.54 9.18
CA TYR A 321 -10.60 -12.35 8.87
C TYR A 321 -10.13 -11.09 9.61
N GLY A 322 -10.35 -9.95 8.97
CA GLY A 322 -10.29 -8.64 9.60
C GLY A 322 -11.62 -8.22 10.23
N TYR A 323 -12.75 -8.53 9.58
CA TYR A 323 -14.06 -8.04 10.00
C TYR A 323 -14.59 -8.70 11.29
N THR A 324 -14.10 -9.89 11.64
CA THR A 324 -14.50 -10.63 12.84
C THR A 324 -13.29 -11.24 13.53
N CYS A 325 -13.34 -11.28 14.86
CA CYS A 325 -12.36 -11.97 15.72
C CYS A 325 -12.86 -13.35 16.16
N ASP A 326 -14.13 -13.66 15.89
CA ASP A 326 -14.86 -14.81 16.45
C ASP A 326 -14.85 -16.02 15.52
N THR A 327 -14.34 -15.86 14.29
CA THR A 327 -14.33 -16.91 13.27
C THR A 327 -13.00 -16.87 12.53
N ASN A 328 -12.52 -18.06 12.17
CA ASN A 328 -11.35 -18.26 11.35
C ASN A 328 -11.74 -18.87 10.02
N ILE A 329 -10.88 -18.70 9.02
CA ILE A 329 -10.94 -19.44 7.76
C ILE A 329 -10.83 -20.95 7.98
N THR A 330 -11.35 -21.74 7.04
CA THR A 330 -11.47 -23.20 7.19
C THR A 330 -10.13 -23.91 7.32
N ASP A 331 -9.12 -23.43 6.61
CA ASP A 331 -7.77 -23.97 6.48
C ASP A 331 -6.74 -23.16 7.30
N ILE A 332 -7.20 -22.55 8.41
CA ILE A 332 -6.36 -21.65 9.22
C ILE A 332 -5.08 -22.31 9.72
N LYS A 333 -5.10 -23.61 10.03
CA LYS A 333 -3.92 -24.30 10.57
C LYS A 333 -2.81 -24.34 9.52
N GLU A 334 -3.13 -24.75 8.31
CA GLU A 334 -2.23 -24.84 7.17
C GLU A 334 -1.70 -23.44 6.79
N GLN A 335 -2.58 -22.43 6.75
CA GLN A 335 -2.15 -21.06 6.45
C GLN A 335 -1.25 -20.47 7.54
N MET A 336 -1.48 -20.79 8.82
CA MET A 336 -0.62 -20.37 9.92
C MET A 336 0.77 -21.02 9.86
N GLU A 337 0.85 -22.29 9.46
CA GLU A 337 2.12 -23.00 9.24
C GLU A 337 2.90 -22.36 8.07
N LEU A 338 2.22 -22.05 6.96
CA LEU A 338 2.82 -21.34 5.83
C LEU A 338 3.30 -19.93 6.23
N ALA A 339 2.46 -19.15 6.93
CA ALA A 339 2.81 -17.81 7.37
C ALA A 339 4.01 -17.80 8.34
N GLY A 340 4.10 -18.80 9.21
CA GLY A 340 5.26 -19.00 10.09
C GLY A 340 6.55 -19.24 9.31
N GLY A 341 6.51 -20.11 8.30
CA GLY A 341 7.68 -20.36 7.45
C GLY A 341 8.09 -19.15 6.60
N VAL A 342 7.13 -18.35 6.12
CA VAL A 342 7.40 -17.06 5.47
C VAL A 342 8.09 -16.10 6.44
N ALA A 343 7.59 -15.98 7.67
CA ALA A 343 8.19 -15.13 8.70
C ALA A 343 9.62 -15.56 9.06
N ASP A 344 9.86 -16.87 9.17
CA ASP A 344 11.20 -17.42 9.44
C ASP A 344 12.17 -17.17 8.29
N ALA A 345 11.72 -17.33 7.03
CA ALA A 345 12.52 -17.03 5.85
C ALA A 345 12.91 -15.54 5.78
N ILE A 346 11.97 -14.63 6.10
CA ILE A 346 12.25 -13.18 6.21
C ILE A 346 13.29 -12.92 7.32
N LYS A 347 13.11 -13.55 8.48
CA LYS A 347 14.02 -13.40 9.63
C LYS A 347 15.45 -13.83 9.30
N GLN A 348 15.64 -14.85 8.46
CA GLN A 348 16.98 -15.30 8.08
C GLN A 348 17.76 -14.29 7.23
N VAL A 349 17.10 -13.32 6.57
CA VAL A 349 17.78 -12.32 5.74
C VAL A 349 18.40 -11.21 6.58
N ASN A 350 17.60 -10.52 7.40
CA ASN A 350 18.02 -9.34 8.17
C ASN A 350 17.53 -9.34 9.62
N ASN A 351 17.17 -10.51 10.16
CA ASN A 351 16.72 -10.70 11.54
C ASN A 351 15.47 -9.87 11.92
N LEU A 352 14.55 -9.69 10.98
CA LEU A 352 13.26 -9.06 11.24
C LEU A 352 12.27 -10.09 11.81
N ASN A 353 11.57 -9.70 12.88
CA ASN A 353 10.47 -10.51 13.40
C ASN A 353 9.17 -10.05 12.75
N PHE A 354 8.59 -10.90 11.90
CA PHE A 354 7.22 -10.73 11.41
C PHE A 354 6.26 -11.51 12.30
N TYR A 355 5.22 -10.84 12.80
CA TYR A 355 4.13 -11.52 13.51
C TYR A 355 3.03 -11.89 12.53
N TYR A 356 2.29 -12.96 12.80
CA TYR A 356 1.31 -13.47 11.86
C TYR A 356 0.09 -14.06 12.53
N GLY A 357 -1.05 -13.98 11.85
CA GLY A 357 -2.33 -14.48 12.34
C GLY A 357 -3.54 -13.83 11.66
N PRO A 358 -4.77 -14.23 12.06
CA PRO A 358 -5.98 -13.55 11.63
C PRO A 358 -5.90 -12.05 11.90
N THR A 359 -6.34 -11.24 10.94
CA THR A 359 -6.17 -9.78 10.94
C THR A 359 -6.77 -9.17 12.20
N CYS A 360 -8.02 -9.51 12.54
CA CYS A 360 -8.71 -8.95 13.71
C CYS A 360 -7.94 -9.18 15.01
N GLN A 361 -7.35 -10.37 15.18
CA GLN A 361 -6.62 -10.79 16.38
C GLN A 361 -5.18 -10.26 16.42
N THR A 362 -4.55 -10.11 15.26
CA THR A 362 -3.13 -9.77 15.15
C THR A 362 -2.90 -8.25 15.16
N ILE A 363 -3.81 -7.49 14.53
CA ILE A 363 -3.71 -6.03 14.46
C ILE A 363 -4.88 -5.37 15.20
N TYR A 364 -6.09 -5.43 14.65
CA TYR A 364 -7.36 -4.97 15.21
C TYR A 364 -8.47 -5.27 14.18
N GLN A 365 -9.73 -5.17 14.61
CA GLN A 365 -10.90 -5.38 13.74
C GLN A 365 -10.95 -4.36 12.58
N THR A 366 -11.14 -4.84 11.35
CA THR A 366 -11.25 -4.02 10.13
C THR A 366 -12.42 -4.45 9.28
N SER A 367 -13.21 -3.54 8.72
CA SER A 367 -14.34 -3.90 7.82
C SER A 367 -14.07 -3.44 6.38
N GLY A 368 -14.58 -4.18 5.38
CA GLY A 368 -14.40 -3.82 3.97
C GLY A 368 -12.95 -3.91 3.47
N GLY A 369 -12.17 -4.85 4.01
CA GLY A 369 -10.78 -5.10 3.62
C GLY A 369 -10.66 -5.96 2.35
N SER A 370 -9.53 -5.80 1.65
CA SER A 370 -9.26 -6.49 0.38
C SER A 370 -9.10 -8.00 0.57
N SER A 371 -8.27 -8.42 1.53
CA SER A 371 -7.97 -9.83 1.83
C SER A 371 -9.23 -10.63 2.17
N ASP A 372 -10.10 -10.09 3.03
CA ASP A 372 -11.39 -10.73 3.40
C ASP A 372 -12.28 -10.92 2.15
N TRP A 373 -12.40 -9.87 1.32
CA TRP A 373 -13.20 -9.94 0.09
C TRP A 373 -12.61 -10.94 -0.92
N VAL A 374 -11.29 -10.96 -1.09
CA VAL A 374 -10.62 -11.85 -2.06
C VAL A 374 -10.72 -13.32 -1.62
N TYR A 375 -10.67 -13.59 -0.30
CA TYR A 375 -10.90 -14.93 0.24
C TYR A 375 -12.36 -15.38 0.00
N ASP A 376 -13.33 -14.69 0.60
CA ASP A 376 -14.73 -15.16 0.64
C ASP A 376 -15.47 -15.01 -0.71
N VAL A 377 -15.16 -13.95 -1.47
CA VAL A 377 -15.95 -13.59 -2.66
C VAL A 377 -15.21 -13.96 -3.95
N ALA A 378 -13.90 -13.74 -4.03
CA ALA A 378 -13.12 -14.12 -5.20
C ALA A 378 -12.58 -15.56 -5.14
N GLY A 379 -12.63 -16.21 -3.97
CA GLY A 379 -12.28 -17.62 -3.80
C GLY A 379 -10.77 -17.87 -3.92
N ALA A 380 -9.93 -16.93 -3.47
CA ALA A 380 -8.50 -17.19 -3.40
C ALA A 380 -8.19 -18.21 -2.29
N GLU A 381 -7.27 -19.14 -2.56
CA GLU A 381 -6.83 -20.11 -1.55
C GLU A 381 -6.09 -19.41 -0.41
N LEU A 382 -5.09 -18.59 -0.72
CA LEU A 382 -4.42 -17.71 0.23
C LEU A 382 -4.78 -16.25 -0.08
N ALA A 383 -5.29 -15.49 0.89
CA ALA A 383 -5.58 -14.06 0.71
C ALA A 383 -5.05 -13.26 1.90
N TRP A 384 -3.81 -12.79 1.82
CA TRP A 384 -3.13 -12.17 2.95
C TRP A 384 -2.98 -10.66 2.78
N GLY A 385 -2.76 -9.96 3.88
CA GLY A 385 -2.16 -8.63 3.92
C GLY A 385 -0.74 -8.75 4.48
N MET A 386 0.19 -7.93 4.01
CA MET A 386 1.53 -7.89 4.59
C MET A 386 1.92 -6.47 4.96
N GLU A 387 2.18 -6.21 6.24
CA GLU A 387 2.70 -4.94 6.72
C GLU A 387 4.22 -5.01 6.73
N LEU A 388 4.88 -4.26 5.84
CA LEU A 388 6.33 -4.30 5.67
C LEU A 388 7.09 -3.55 6.79
N ARG A 389 8.39 -3.36 6.57
CA ARG A 389 9.26 -2.51 7.40
C ARG A 389 8.67 -1.09 7.57
N PRO A 390 9.06 -0.40 8.65
CA PRO A 390 9.67 -0.91 9.87
C PRO A 390 8.63 -1.61 10.77
N GLN A 391 9.06 -2.17 11.89
CA GLN A 391 8.12 -2.71 12.88
C GLN A 391 7.28 -1.61 13.59
N ARG A 392 7.83 -0.40 13.72
CA ARG A 392 7.25 0.68 14.51
C ARG A 392 7.56 2.03 13.88
N LEU A 393 6.81 3.07 14.22
CA LEU A 393 7.11 4.43 13.80
C LEU A 393 8.49 4.91 14.28
N ARG A 394 8.91 4.47 15.48
CA ARG A 394 10.30 4.57 15.93
C ARG A 394 11.18 3.65 15.05
N GLY A 395 11.55 4.18 13.90
CA GLY A 395 12.15 3.44 12.78
C GLY A 395 11.79 4.04 11.42
N ASN A 396 11.35 5.29 11.38
CA ASN A 396 10.86 6.06 10.22
C ASN A 396 9.42 5.76 9.77
N GLY A 397 8.67 4.83 10.37
CA GLY A 397 7.24 4.59 10.03
C GLY A 397 6.97 4.52 8.52
N PHE A 398 6.25 5.50 7.96
CA PHE A 398 5.96 5.56 6.51
C PHE A 398 7.06 6.23 5.66
N VAL A 399 8.08 6.84 6.28
CA VAL A 399 9.10 7.69 5.66
C VAL A 399 10.49 7.04 5.67
N LEU A 400 10.56 5.77 5.25
CA LEU A 400 11.81 5.01 5.28
C LEU A 400 12.87 5.61 4.36
N PRO A 401 14.16 5.60 4.74
CA PRO A 401 15.23 6.03 3.85
C PRO A 401 15.40 5.04 2.67
N PRO A 402 15.75 5.50 1.45
CA PRO A 402 15.82 4.65 0.26
C PRO A 402 16.77 3.46 0.35
N LYS A 403 17.78 3.53 1.21
CA LYS A 403 18.69 2.42 1.49
C LYS A 403 17.97 1.14 1.95
N GLN A 404 16.78 1.26 2.53
CA GLN A 404 15.98 0.12 2.99
C GLN A 404 15.13 -0.52 1.89
N ILE A 405 15.06 0.07 0.68
CA ILE A 405 14.25 -0.49 -0.43
C ILE A 405 14.75 -1.88 -0.83
N VAL A 406 16.05 -2.00 -1.10
CA VAL A 406 16.65 -3.30 -1.47
C VAL A 406 16.56 -4.29 -0.31
N GLU A 407 16.79 -3.85 0.92
CA GLU A 407 16.70 -4.71 2.11
C GLU A 407 15.29 -5.29 2.28
N SER A 408 14.26 -4.44 2.19
CA SER A 408 12.86 -4.87 2.22
C SER A 408 12.53 -5.80 1.06
N GLY A 409 13.03 -5.50 -0.14
CA GLY A 409 12.85 -6.36 -1.31
C GLY A 409 13.46 -7.75 -1.15
N GLU A 410 14.66 -7.84 -0.59
CA GLU A 410 15.38 -9.11 -0.39
C GLU A 410 14.74 -9.98 0.70
N GLU A 411 14.26 -9.37 1.78
CA GLU A 411 13.50 -10.04 2.84
C GLU A 411 12.20 -10.66 2.34
N ILE A 412 11.35 -9.84 1.73
CA ILE A 412 10.04 -10.29 1.30
C ILE A 412 10.19 -11.29 0.15
N TRP A 413 11.20 -11.11 -0.71
CA TRP A 413 11.52 -12.12 -1.72
C TRP A 413 11.91 -13.47 -1.11
N ALA A 414 12.66 -13.51 -0.01
CA ALA A 414 12.96 -14.76 0.68
C ALA A 414 11.68 -15.42 1.23
N GLY A 415 10.78 -14.64 1.82
CA GLY A 415 9.46 -15.10 2.24
C GLY A 415 8.62 -15.65 1.07
N MET A 416 8.57 -14.94 -0.06
CA MET A 416 7.81 -15.39 -1.24
C MET A 416 8.42 -16.66 -1.86
N ARG A 417 9.74 -16.80 -1.87
CA ARG A 417 10.38 -18.05 -2.32
C ARG A 417 9.98 -19.24 -1.46
N TYR A 418 9.95 -19.08 -0.13
CA TYR A 418 9.44 -20.12 0.76
C TYR A 418 8.00 -20.49 0.39
N LEU A 419 7.14 -19.50 0.16
CA LEU A 419 5.76 -19.75 -0.23
C LEU A 419 5.67 -20.52 -1.57
N PHE A 420 6.48 -20.16 -2.56
CA PHE A 420 6.51 -20.83 -3.86
C PHE A 420 7.00 -22.28 -3.80
N GLU A 421 7.88 -22.61 -2.86
CA GLU A 421 8.36 -23.97 -2.61
C GLU A 421 7.30 -24.86 -1.95
N ASN A 422 6.28 -24.24 -1.33
CA ASN A 422 5.26 -24.91 -0.52
C ASN A 422 3.83 -24.67 -1.03
N PHE A 423 3.68 -24.30 -2.31
CA PHE A 423 2.37 -24.15 -2.97
C PHE A 423 1.70 -25.46 -3.38
#